data_AF-A0A937YEP6-F1
#
_entry.id   AF-A0A937YEP6-F1
#
_cell.length_a   1.000
_cell.length_b   1.000
_cell.length_c   1.000
_cell.angle_alpha   90.00
_cell.angle_beta   90.00
_cell.angle_gamma   90.00
#
_symmetry.space_group_name_H-M   'P 1'
#
loop_
_entity.id
_entity.type
_entity.pdbx_description
1 polymer ?
#
loop_
_entity_poly.entity_id
_entity_poly.type
_entity_poly.pdbx_seq_one_letter_code
_entity_poly.pdbx_strand_id
1 'polypeptide(L)'
;VATRGTAAAITAAGIPVSAVNKVQEGRPHVVDMMKNGEIALVINTVEEKRGAIADSRSIRTTALAQRVSYYTTIAGASAAVEGMRHLRDLDVYSLQSLHAALAG
;
A
#
# COMPACT_ATOMS: atom_id res chain seq x y z
N VAL A 1 -2.33 1.21 10.44
CA VAL A 1 -3.51 0.35 10.74
C VAL A 1 -3.51 -0.87 9.84
N ALA A 2 -4.13 -1.98 10.23
CA ALA A 2 -4.19 -3.20 9.42
C ALA A 2 -5.49 -4.01 9.68
N THR A 3 -5.95 -4.78 8.68
CA THR A 3 -7.10 -5.68 8.90
C THR A 3 -6.74 -6.79 9.89
N ARG A 4 -7.73 -7.35 10.60
CA ARG A 4 -7.52 -8.22 11.78
C ARG A 4 -6.43 -9.30 11.62
N GLY A 5 -6.46 -10.07 10.54
CA GLY A 5 -5.46 -11.11 10.30
C GLY A 5 -4.04 -10.55 10.14
N THR A 6 -3.89 -9.49 9.36
CA THR A 6 -2.61 -8.79 9.18
C THR A 6 -2.14 -8.10 10.46
N ALA A 7 -3.05 -7.47 11.21
CA ALA A 7 -2.75 -6.84 12.49
C ALA A 7 -2.22 -7.88 13.50
N ALA A 8 -2.84 -9.06 13.58
CA ALA A 8 -2.37 -10.13 14.45
C ALA A 8 -0.93 -10.56 14.11
N ALA A 9 -0.61 -10.73 12.82
CA ALA A 9 0.74 -11.08 12.37
C ALA A 9 1.77 -9.98 12.70
N ILE A 10 1.42 -8.71 12.52
CA ILE A 10 2.29 -7.56 12.84
C ILE A 10 2.53 -7.45 14.35
N THR A 11 1.47 -7.59 15.17
CA THR A 11 1.57 -7.59 16.63
C THR A 11 2.44 -8.74 17.14
N ALA A 12 2.31 -9.94 16.55
CA ALA A 12 3.13 -11.09 16.91
C ALA A 12 4.63 -10.87 16.63
N ALA A 13 4.96 -9.99 15.67
CA ALA A 13 6.33 -9.55 15.40
C ALA A 13 6.82 -8.42 16.35
N GLY A 14 6.01 -8.03 17.35
CA GLY A 14 6.36 -6.98 18.32
C GLY A 14 6.19 -5.54 17.79
N ILE A 15 5.53 -5.36 16.64
CA ILE A 15 5.34 -4.05 16.03
C ILE A 15 3.96 -3.50 16.45
N PRO A 16 3.88 -2.27 17.01
CA PRO A 16 2.60 -1.64 17.33
C PRO A 16 1.73 -1.44 16.09
N VAL A 17 0.46 -1.87 16.15
CA VAL A 17 -0.49 -1.72 15.04
C VAL A 17 -1.93 -1.60 15.57
N SER A 18 -2.70 -0.70 14.98
CA SER A 18 -4.16 -0.63 15.24
C SER A 18 -4.92 -1.47 14.22
N ALA A 19 -5.85 -2.30 14.69
CA ALA A 19 -6.75 -3.06 13.84
C ALA A 19 -7.80 -2.15 13.17
N VAL A 20 -8.21 -2.48 11.95
CA VAL A 20 -9.32 -1.83 11.23
C VAL A 20 -10.23 -2.88 10.59
N ASN A 21 -11.53 -2.61 10.56
CA ASN A 21 -12.51 -3.49 9.91
C ASN A 21 -12.39 -3.42 8.37
N LYS A 22 -12.63 -4.55 7.71
CA LYS A 22 -13.04 -4.57 6.30
C LYS A 22 -14.47 -4.07 6.16
N VAL A 23 -14.91 -3.80 4.93
CA VAL A 23 -16.25 -3.24 4.66
C VAL A 23 -17.37 -4.10 5.24
N GLN A 24 -17.28 -5.43 5.11
CA GLN A 24 -18.28 -6.36 5.62
C GLN A 24 -18.19 -6.60 7.14
N GLU A 25 -17.18 -6.05 7.82
CA GLU A 25 -16.91 -6.33 9.24
C GLU A 25 -17.47 -5.24 10.17
N GLY A 26 -18.15 -4.22 9.64
CA GLY A 26 -18.77 -3.12 10.40
C GLY A 26 -17.93 -1.85 10.48
N ARG A 27 -18.46 -0.80 11.12
CA ARG A 27 -17.84 0.53 11.20
C ARG A 27 -17.07 0.78 12.51
N PRO A 28 -16.05 1.67 12.51
CA PRO A 28 -15.43 2.27 11.32
C PRO A 28 -14.62 1.23 10.54
N HIS A 29 -14.65 1.32 9.20
CA HIS A 29 -13.87 0.42 8.32
C HIS A 29 -12.87 1.18 7.45
N VAL A 30 -11.94 0.46 6.81
CA VAL A 30 -10.86 1.04 6.00
C VAL A 30 -11.33 2.02 4.92
N VAL A 31 -12.52 1.82 4.36
CA VAL A 31 -13.12 2.74 3.37
C VAL A 31 -13.51 4.09 3.98
N ASP A 32 -13.91 4.11 5.25
CA ASP A 32 -14.25 5.36 5.95
C ASP A 32 -12.97 6.15 6.19
N MET A 33 -11.93 5.47 6.69
CA MET A 33 -10.62 6.08 6.93
C MET A 33 -10.00 6.68 5.66
N MET A 34 -10.10 5.99 4.52
CA MET A 34 -9.64 6.55 3.24
C MET A 34 -10.42 7.82 2.84
N LYS A 35 -11.75 7.82 3.02
CA LYS A 35 -12.59 8.99 2.72
C LYS A 35 -12.32 10.16 3.65
N ASN A 36 -11.93 9.88 4.90
CA ASN A 36 -11.55 10.89 5.88
C ASN A 36 -10.11 11.42 5.68
N GLY A 37 -9.36 10.90 4.71
CA GLY A 37 -7.96 11.28 4.48
C GLY A 37 -6.98 10.72 5.52
N GLU A 38 -7.39 9.71 6.31
CA GLU A 38 -6.58 9.10 7.37
C GLU A 38 -5.57 8.06 6.81
N ILE A 39 -5.69 7.71 5.52
CA ILE A 39 -4.87 6.70 4.85
C ILE A 39 -4.22 7.31 3.60
N ALA A 40 -2.88 7.36 3.58
CA ALA A 40 -2.10 7.84 2.45
C ALA A 40 -1.55 6.72 1.55
N LEU A 41 -1.52 5.48 2.04
CA LEU A 41 -0.99 4.31 1.34
C LEU A 41 -1.78 3.07 1.70
N VAL A 42 -2.12 2.26 0.70
CA VAL A 42 -2.76 0.95 0.89
C VAL A 42 -1.89 -0.16 0.30
N ILE A 43 -1.62 -1.20 1.08
CA ILE A 43 -1.06 -2.46 0.60
C ILE A 43 -2.16 -3.51 0.70
N ASN A 44 -2.67 -3.97 -0.45
CA ASN A 44 -3.79 -4.91 -0.52
C ASN A 44 -3.41 -6.13 -1.39
N THR A 45 -2.95 -7.19 -0.75
CA THR A 45 -2.79 -8.51 -1.37
C THR A 45 -4.07 -9.33 -1.20
N VAL A 46 -4.52 -10.02 -2.25
CA VAL A 46 -5.77 -10.79 -2.24
C VAL A 46 -5.48 -12.30 -2.29
N GLU A 47 -6.15 -13.07 -1.43
CA GLU A 47 -6.22 -14.52 -1.52
C GLU A 47 -7.37 -14.94 -2.45
N GLU A 48 -7.30 -16.12 -3.06
CA GLU A 48 -8.35 -16.68 -3.94
C GLU A 48 -9.59 -17.19 -3.16
N LYS A 49 -10.11 -16.39 -2.24
CA LYS A 49 -11.36 -16.64 -1.52
C LYS A 49 -12.40 -15.63 -1.96
N ARG A 50 -13.62 -16.07 -2.31
CA ARG A 50 -14.70 -15.20 -2.82
C ARG A 50 -14.97 -13.97 -1.95
N GLY A 51 -15.02 -14.14 -0.63
CA GLY A 51 -15.19 -13.02 0.31
C GLY A 51 -14.02 -12.03 0.27
N ALA A 52 -12.78 -12.54 0.22
CA ALA A 52 -11.58 -11.71 0.13
C ALA A 52 -11.52 -10.92 -1.19
N ILE A 53 -12.03 -11.48 -2.29
CA ILE A 53 -12.10 -10.80 -3.60
C ILE A 53 -13.08 -9.63 -3.54
N ALA A 54 -14.27 -9.84 -2.95
CA ALA A 54 -15.29 -8.79 -2.82
C ALA A 54 -14.79 -7.62 -1.95
N ASP A 55 -14.24 -7.93 -0.76
CA ASP A 55 -13.64 -6.93 0.12
C ASP A 55 -12.50 -6.18 -0.59
N SER A 56 -11.58 -6.91 -1.22
CA SER A 56 -10.45 -6.32 -1.93
C SER A 56 -10.88 -5.43 -3.08
N ARG A 57 -11.98 -5.77 -3.79
CA ARG A 57 -12.53 -4.91 -4.85
C ARG A 57 -12.92 -3.55 -4.27
N SER A 58 -13.68 -3.54 -3.17
CA SER A 58 -14.13 -2.30 -2.53
C SER A 58 -12.98 -1.42 -2.05
N ILE A 59 -11.92 -2.02 -1.50
CA ILE A 59 -10.72 -1.32 -1.05
C ILE A 59 -10.01 -0.68 -2.23
N ARG A 60 -9.72 -1.45 -3.29
CA ARG A 60 -9.01 -0.94 -4.49
C ARG A 60 -9.79 0.17 -5.20
N THR A 61 -11.10 -0.01 -5.40
CA THR A 61 -11.92 1.02 -6.06
C THR A 61 -11.98 2.30 -5.24
N THR A 62 -12.00 2.19 -3.92
CA THR A 62 -11.99 3.36 -3.03
C THR A 62 -10.64 4.04 -3.03
N ALA A 63 -9.54 3.29 -2.91
CA ALA A 63 -8.19 3.86 -2.96
C ALA A 63 -7.96 4.65 -4.26
N LEU A 64 -8.36 4.07 -5.39
CA LEU A 64 -8.31 4.75 -6.69
C LEU A 64 -9.18 6.03 -6.71
N ALA A 65 -10.42 5.96 -6.25
CA ALA A 65 -11.34 7.09 -6.22
C ALA A 65 -10.86 8.23 -5.29
N GLN A 66 -10.21 7.89 -4.18
CA GLN A 66 -9.67 8.85 -3.22
C GLN A 66 -8.23 9.29 -3.55
N ARG A 67 -7.68 8.86 -4.70
CA ARG A 67 -6.28 9.12 -5.10
C ARG A 67 -5.25 8.69 -4.05
N VAL A 68 -5.56 7.63 -3.33
CA VAL A 68 -4.65 6.98 -2.38
C VAL A 68 -3.78 5.99 -3.15
N SER A 69 -2.47 6.15 -3.08
CA SER A 69 -1.51 5.22 -3.69
C SER A 69 -1.73 3.82 -3.12
N TYR A 70 -1.83 2.81 -3.99
CA TYR A 70 -2.05 1.44 -3.55
C TYR A 70 -1.24 0.41 -4.32
N TYR A 71 -0.84 -0.65 -3.62
CA TYR A 71 -0.09 -1.78 -4.17
C TYR A 71 -0.86 -3.08 -3.96
N THR A 72 -0.80 -3.95 -4.97
CA THR A 72 -1.49 -5.25 -4.95
C THR A 72 -0.56 -6.44 -4.73
N THR A 73 0.75 -6.20 -4.68
CA THR A 73 1.78 -7.21 -4.48
C THR A 73 2.76 -6.77 -3.40
N ILE A 74 3.30 -7.73 -2.64
CA ILE A 74 4.34 -7.45 -1.65
C ILE A 74 5.62 -6.95 -2.33
N ALA A 75 5.97 -7.50 -3.51
CA ALA A 75 7.13 -7.05 -4.27
C ALA A 75 7.00 -5.56 -4.66
N GLY A 76 5.84 -5.15 -5.18
CA GLY A 76 5.59 -3.75 -5.54
C GLY A 76 5.60 -2.83 -4.31
N ALA A 77 5.02 -3.27 -3.20
CA ALA A 77 5.07 -2.53 -1.94
C ALA A 77 6.50 -2.39 -1.40
N SER A 78 7.32 -3.44 -1.51
CA SER A 78 8.72 -3.44 -1.05
C SER A 78 9.56 -2.48 -1.89
N ALA A 79 9.41 -2.52 -3.22
CA ALA A 79 10.09 -1.59 -4.12
C ALA A 79 9.70 -0.13 -3.84
N ALA A 80 8.42 0.13 -3.52
CA ALA A 80 7.95 1.45 -3.14
C ALA A 80 8.58 1.93 -1.83
N VAL A 81 8.64 1.08 -0.81
CA VAL A 81 9.29 1.40 0.47
C VAL A 81 10.77 1.68 0.27
N GLU A 82 11.44 0.93 -0.60
CA GLU A 82 12.85 1.18 -0.93
C GLU A 82 13.05 2.53 -1.63
N GLY A 83 12.22 2.83 -2.63
CA GLY A 83 12.23 4.13 -3.29
C GLY A 83 11.93 5.30 -2.34
N MET A 84 11.03 5.10 -1.36
CA MET A 84 10.70 6.11 -0.35
C MET A 84 11.90 6.49 0.53
N ARG A 85 12.88 5.60 0.72
CA ARG A 85 14.12 5.91 1.47
C ARG A 85 15.02 6.90 0.73
N HIS A 86 14.93 6.93 -0.59
CA HIS A 86 15.80 7.71 -1.49
C HIS A 86 15.11 8.95 -2.06
N LEU A 87 13.98 9.38 -1.48
CA LEU A 87 13.20 10.53 -1.98
C LEU A 87 13.99 11.85 -2.03
N ARG A 88 15.10 11.95 -1.29
CA ARG A 88 15.96 13.14 -1.26
C ARG A 88 17.11 13.07 -2.26
N ASP A 89 17.34 11.90 -2.87
CA ASP A 89 18.48 11.63 -3.75
C ASP A 89 18.09 11.80 -5.23
N LEU A 90 17.13 12.69 -5.49
CA LEU A 90 16.60 12.95 -6.83
C LEU A 90 17.50 13.94 -7.56
N ASP A 91 18.38 13.40 -8.39
CA ASP A 91 19.22 14.17 -9.31
C ASP A 91 18.67 14.16 -10.73
N VAL A 92 18.93 15.25 -11.45
CA VAL A 92 18.53 15.38 -12.86
C VAL A 92 19.68 14.92 -13.74
N TYR A 93 19.38 14.01 -14.67
CA TYR A 93 20.34 13.49 -15.65
C TYR A 93 19.81 13.68 -17.06
N SER A 94 20.70 14.00 -18.00
CA SER A 94 20.38 13.91 -19.43
C SER A 94 20.56 12.47 -19.90
N LEU A 95 19.70 12.01 -20.82
CA LEU A 95 19.84 10.68 -21.43
C LEU A 95 21.21 10.52 -22.12
N GLN A 96 21.71 11.60 -22.72
CA GLN A 96 23.02 11.64 -23.37
C GLN A 96 24.16 11.37 -22.37
N SER A 97 24.13 12.01 -21.20
CA SER A 97 25.11 11.80 -20.11
C SER A 97 25.10 10.34 -19.64
N LEU A 98 23.91 9.73 -19.51
CA LEU A 98 23.78 8.33 -19.10
C LEU A 98 24.35 7.36 -20.14
N HIS A 99 24.08 7.60 -21.44
CA HIS A 99 24.66 6.77 -22.51
C HIS A 99 26.18 6.89 -22.60
N ALA A 100 26.72 8.09 -22.43
CA ALA A 100 28.17 8.32 -22.45
C ALA A 100 28.89 7.58 -21.30
N ALA A 101 28.26 7.45 -20.13
CA ALA A 101 28.82 6.75 -18.98
C ALA A 101 28.97 5.23 -19.18
N LEU A 102 28.28 4.63 -20.15
CA LEU A 102 28.37 3.20 -20.49
C LEU A 102 29.36 2.91 -21.63
N ALA A 103 29.87 3.95 -22.30
CA ALA A 103 30.71 3.81 -23.50
C ALA A 103 32.22 3.68 -23.20
N GLY A 104 32.59 3.51 -21.93
CA GLY A 104 33.96 3.22 -21.47
C GLY A 104 34.07 1.83 -20.86
#